data_AF-A0A7C4FKJ3-F1
#
_entry.id   AF-A0A7C4FKJ3-F1
#
_cell.length_a   1.000
_cell.length_b   1.000
_cell.length_c   1.000
_cell.angle_alpha   90.00
_cell.angle_beta   90.00
_cell.angle_gamma   90.00
#
_symmetry.space_group_name_H-M   'P 1'
#
loop_
_entity.id
_entity.type
_entity.pdbx_description
1 polymer ?
#
loop_
_entity_poly.entity_id
_entity_poly.type
_entity_poly.pdbx_seq_one_letter_code
_entity_poly.pdbx_strand_id
1 'polypeptide(L)'
;MLMWTDTAEKLLALFVLGLGILILMLADIIARFNRTKAWICVVLGALFFGVGGYYAYLAFTEYSAKMPNVATPTPAVTRQQPAAVPAAPPADFKLVISVSGASAPIIALPDDEIELSKRVTFTLKEIRGLPPDPTTRANLVGFVPRPSDNTGQDIGYPISFGRIQQRKAMTADECRRHGIDVSHIKPGEKVFKIEIKQKDDVLGHVFLKFVD
;
A
#
# COMPACT_ATOMS: atom_id res chain seq x y z
N MET A 1 1.41 -7.58 -22.26
CA MET A 1 0.57 -6.43 -21.84
C MET A 1 1.35 -5.35 -21.07
N LEU A 2 2.69 -5.27 -21.20
CA LEU A 2 3.51 -4.22 -20.55
C LEU A 2 3.84 -3.02 -21.48
N MET A 3 3.76 -3.19 -22.80
CA MET A 3 4.22 -2.15 -23.75
C MET A 3 3.28 -0.93 -23.85
N TRP A 4 2.02 -1.09 -23.44
CA TRP A 4 1.00 -0.05 -23.51
C TRP A 4 1.13 0.99 -22.37
N THR A 5 1.61 0.60 -21.19
CA THR A 5 1.74 1.51 -20.03
C THR A 5 2.89 2.50 -20.23
N ASP A 6 4.03 2.02 -20.72
CA ASP A 6 5.22 2.86 -20.95
C ASP A 6 4.98 3.92 -22.04
N THR A 7 4.15 3.58 -23.04
CA THR A 7 3.82 4.50 -24.14
C THR A 7 2.79 5.54 -23.70
N ALA A 8 1.81 5.15 -22.88
CA ALA A 8 0.81 6.05 -22.31
C ALA A 8 1.43 7.10 -21.37
N GLU A 9 2.39 6.69 -20.52
CA GLU A 9 3.07 7.60 -19.60
C GLU A 9 3.93 8.65 -20.32
N LYS A 10 4.65 8.24 -21.37
CA LYS A 10 5.42 9.15 -22.22
C LYS A 10 4.52 10.14 -22.97
N LEU A 11 3.40 9.66 -23.52
CA LEU A 11 2.41 10.52 -24.19
C LEU A 11 1.78 11.53 -23.23
N LEU A 12 1.45 11.10 -22.00
CA LEU A 12 0.89 11.98 -20.98
C LEU A 12 1.91 13.05 -20.54
N ALA A 13 3.16 12.67 -20.32
CA ALA A 13 4.22 13.61 -19.94
C ALA A 13 4.44 14.68 -21.03
N LEU A 14 4.49 14.27 -22.30
CA LEU A 14 4.60 15.19 -23.44
C LEU A 14 3.37 16.10 -23.57
N PHE A 15 2.16 15.57 -23.33
CA PHE A 15 0.94 16.35 -23.37
C PHE A 15 0.92 17.45 -22.30
N VAL A 16 1.27 17.11 -21.06
CA VAL A 16 1.34 18.08 -19.94
C VAL A 16 2.39 19.16 -20.19
N LEU A 17 3.55 18.77 -20.73
CA LEU A 17 4.64 19.69 -21.06
C LEU A 17 4.23 20.64 -22.20
N GLY A 18 3.56 20.12 -23.24
CA GLY A 18 2.98 20.93 -24.31
C GLY A 18 1.92 21.91 -23.82
N LEU A 19 1.09 21.50 -22.85
CA LEU A 19 0.08 22.36 -22.23
C LEU A 19 0.72 23.52 -21.44
N GLY A 20 1.84 23.26 -20.75
CA GLY A 20 2.63 24.31 -20.10
C GLY A 20 3.19 25.34 -21.10
N ILE A 21 3.74 24.88 -22.23
CA ILE A 21 4.24 25.77 -23.30
C ILE A 21 3.10 26.61 -23.89
N LEU A 22 1.93 25.99 -24.14
CA LEU A 22 0.76 26.69 -24.65
C LEU A 22 0.28 27.80 -23.69
N ILE A 23 0.26 27.52 -22.39
CA ILE A 23 -0.10 28.50 -21.37
C ILE A 23 0.91 29.67 -21.35
N LEU A 24 2.20 29.40 -21.53
CA LEU A 24 3.23 30.45 -21.61
C LEU A 24 3.07 31.31 -22.88
N MET A 25 2.71 30.72 -24.03
CA MET A 25 2.39 31.49 -25.24
C MET A 25 1.14 32.36 -25.04
N LEU A 26 0.09 31.82 -24.40
CA LEU A 26 -1.10 32.59 -24.04
C LEU A 26 -0.78 33.74 -23.08
N ALA A 27 0.16 33.55 -22.16
CA ALA A 27 0.62 34.61 -21.26
C ALA A 27 1.22 35.79 -22.02
N ASP A 28 2.01 35.55 -23.08
CA ASP A 28 2.58 36.62 -23.92
C ASP A 28 1.51 37.41 -24.69
N ILE A 29 0.50 36.70 -25.21
CA ILE A 29 -0.65 37.35 -25.87
C ILE A 29 -1.43 38.21 -24.86
N ILE A 30 -1.72 37.65 -23.68
CA ILE A 30 -2.47 38.34 -22.61
C ILE A 30 -1.67 39.52 -22.04
N ALA A 31 -0.34 39.45 -22.01
CA ALA A 31 0.53 40.52 -21.51
C ALA A 31 0.36 41.84 -22.27
N ARG A 32 -0.08 41.77 -23.55
CA ARG A 32 -0.39 42.95 -24.37
C ARG A 32 -1.66 43.68 -23.92
N PHE A 33 -2.58 42.99 -23.23
CA PHE A 33 -3.87 43.54 -22.79
C PHE A 33 -3.95 43.74 -21.28
N ASN A 34 -3.37 42.83 -20.49
CA ASN A 34 -3.42 42.87 -19.03
C ASN A 34 -2.22 42.15 -18.39
N ARG A 35 -1.25 42.94 -17.95
CA ARG A 35 0.00 42.44 -17.33
C ARG A 35 -0.23 41.63 -16.05
N THR A 36 -1.25 41.96 -15.25
CA THR A 36 -1.55 41.24 -14.01
C THR A 36 -2.10 39.85 -14.29
N LYS A 37 -2.98 39.71 -15.29
CA LYS A 37 -3.51 38.40 -15.71
C LYS A 37 -2.45 37.57 -16.41
N ALA A 38 -1.56 38.20 -17.17
CA ALA A 38 -0.43 37.53 -17.79
C ALA A 38 0.51 36.90 -16.76
N TRP A 39 0.79 37.59 -15.65
CA TRP A 39 1.61 37.05 -14.57
C TRP A 39 1.03 35.77 -13.95
N ILE A 40 -0.31 35.70 -13.80
CA ILE A 40 -0.98 34.48 -13.33
C ILE A 40 -0.75 33.33 -14.32
N CYS A 41 -0.86 33.60 -15.63
CA CYS A 41 -0.57 32.61 -16.67
C CYS A 41 0.90 32.20 -16.68
N VAL A 42 1.85 33.10 -16.41
CA VAL A 42 3.27 32.76 -16.30
C VAL A 42 3.53 31.81 -15.12
N VAL A 43 2.98 32.11 -13.95
CA VAL A 43 3.12 31.23 -12.76
C VAL A 43 2.49 29.86 -13.02
N LEU A 44 1.29 29.84 -13.61
CA LEU A 44 0.60 28.60 -13.94
C LEU A 44 1.36 27.80 -15.00
N GLY A 45 1.86 28.45 -16.06
CA GLY A 45 2.65 27.82 -17.11
C GLY A 45 3.96 27.25 -16.59
N ALA A 46 4.65 27.98 -15.70
CA ALA A 46 5.87 27.49 -15.04
C ALA A 46 5.60 26.26 -14.16
N LEU A 47 4.46 26.21 -13.46
CA LEU A 47 4.06 25.05 -12.66
C LEU A 47 3.79 23.83 -13.55
N PHE A 48 3.02 23.99 -14.64
CA PHE A 48 2.77 22.92 -15.60
C PHE A 48 4.05 22.46 -16.30
N PHE A 49 4.95 23.38 -16.63
CA PHE A 49 6.24 23.08 -17.24
C PHE A 49 7.17 22.33 -16.27
N GLY A 50 7.21 22.71 -14.99
CA GLY A 50 7.98 22.03 -13.96
C GLY A 50 7.47 20.62 -13.68
N VAL A 51 6.15 20.45 -13.54
CA VAL A 51 5.53 19.14 -13.34
C VAL A 51 5.71 18.27 -14.59
N GLY A 52 5.42 18.79 -15.78
CA GLY A 52 5.60 18.09 -17.05
C GLY A 52 7.06 17.70 -17.31
N GLY A 53 8.00 18.59 -17.01
CA GLY A 53 9.44 18.33 -17.10
C GLY A 53 9.92 17.25 -16.13
N TYR A 54 9.39 17.22 -14.91
CA TYR A 54 9.68 16.15 -13.94
C TYR A 54 9.16 14.79 -14.41
N TYR A 55 7.93 14.72 -14.92
CA TYR A 55 7.39 13.48 -15.48
C TYR A 55 8.11 13.05 -16.76
N ALA A 56 8.47 13.99 -17.63
CA ALA A 56 9.28 13.70 -18.82
C ALA A 56 10.67 13.19 -18.42
N TYR A 57 11.30 13.78 -17.40
CA TYR A 57 12.57 13.29 -16.86
C TYR A 57 12.43 11.84 -16.39
N LEU A 58 11.41 11.51 -15.58
CA LEU A 58 11.19 10.13 -15.13
C LEU A 58 10.86 9.14 -16.26
N ALA A 59 10.19 9.61 -17.32
CA ALA A 59 9.77 8.77 -18.45
C ALA A 59 10.86 8.56 -19.51
N PHE A 60 11.79 9.52 -19.68
CA PHE A 60 12.86 9.49 -20.69
C PHE A 60 14.25 9.20 -20.13
N THR A 61 14.56 9.63 -18.91
CA THR A 61 15.69 9.05 -18.17
C THR A 61 15.18 7.76 -17.57
N GLU A 62 15.89 6.66 -17.74
CA GLU A 62 15.45 5.34 -17.29
C GLU A 62 15.43 5.21 -15.76
N TYR A 63 14.67 6.06 -15.06
CA TYR A 63 14.10 5.75 -13.75
C TYR A 63 12.85 4.89 -13.89
N SER A 64 12.80 4.10 -14.98
CA SER A 64 12.27 2.77 -14.92
C SER A 64 13.12 2.04 -13.88
N ALA A 65 12.64 1.97 -12.65
CA ALA A 65 12.98 0.88 -11.75
C ALA A 65 12.48 -0.42 -12.41
N LYS A 66 13.12 -0.81 -13.52
CA LYS A 66 13.20 -2.17 -13.99
C LYS A 66 13.95 -2.89 -12.87
N MET A 67 13.20 -3.34 -11.87
CA MET A 67 13.59 -4.57 -11.20
C MET A 67 13.93 -5.55 -12.33
N PRO A 68 15.12 -6.14 -12.35
CA PRO A 68 15.45 -7.11 -13.37
C PRO A 68 14.43 -8.24 -13.23
N ASN A 69 13.55 -8.34 -14.22
CA ASN A 69 12.73 -9.52 -14.42
C ASN A 69 13.72 -10.58 -14.91
N VAL A 70 14.39 -11.25 -13.96
CA VAL A 70 15.18 -12.44 -14.24
C VAL A 70 14.16 -13.53 -14.58
N ALA A 71 13.76 -13.54 -15.85
CA ALA A 71 13.19 -14.70 -16.48
C ALA A 71 14.30 -15.74 -16.56
N THR A 72 14.50 -16.50 -15.48
CA THR A 72 15.23 -17.75 -15.55
C THR A 72 14.44 -18.66 -16.50
N PRO A 73 15.06 -19.23 -17.55
CA PRO A 73 14.36 -20.11 -18.47
C PRO A 73 13.76 -21.26 -17.66
N THR A 74 12.44 -21.44 -17.78
CA THR A 74 11.72 -22.57 -17.19
C THR A 74 12.37 -23.85 -17.70
N PRO A 75 13.10 -24.64 -16.88
CA PRO A 75 13.25 -26.04 -17.22
C PRO A 75 11.85 -26.63 -17.04
N ALA A 76 11.44 -27.51 -17.95
CA ALA A 76 10.30 -28.37 -17.73
C ALA A 76 10.59 -29.26 -16.52
N VAL A 77 10.37 -28.74 -15.31
CA VAL A 77 10.43 -29.49 -14.07
C VAL A 77 9.02 -30.00 -13.86
N THR A 78 8.83 -31.27 -14.17
CA THR A 78 7.82 -32.10 -13.52
C THR A 78 7.93 -31.83 -12.03
N ARG A 79 7.04 -30.99 -11.48
CA ARG A 79 7.02 -30.70 -10.06
C ARG A 79 6.60 -31.98 -9.34
N GLN A 80 7.59 -32.72 -8.86
CA GLN A 80 7.42 -33.37 -7.57
C GLN A 80 7.10 -32.26 -6.57
N GLN A 81 5.90 -32.36 -6.03
CA GLN A 81 5.44 -31.61 -4.87
C GLN A 81 6.59 -31.51 -3.86
N PRO A 82 7.05 -30.31 -3.50
CA PRO A 82 7.95 -30.18 -2.37
C PRO A 82 7.21 -30.81 -1.19
N ALA A 83 7.83 -31.80 -0.56
CA ALA A 83 7.35 -32.27 0.73
C ALA A 83 7.10 -31.02 1.57
N ALA A 84 5.88 -30.91 2.10
CA ALA A 84 5.53 -29.84 3.01
C ALA A 84 6.66 -29.72 4.02
N VAL A 85 7.40 -28.61 3.99
CA VAL A 85 8.15 -28.19 5.16
C VAL A 85 7.08 -28.17 6.25
N PRO A 86 7.22 -28.95 7.33
CA PRO A 86 6.26 -28.88 8.41
C PRO A 86 6.22 -27.40 8.79
N ALA A 87 5.07 -26.76 8.60
CA ALA A 87 4.82 -25.47 9.19
C ALA A 87 5.20 -25.65 10.66
N ALA A 88 6.17 -24.87 11.13
CA ALA A 88 6.39 -24.77 12.56
C ALA A 88 5.00 -24.55 13.18
N PRO A 89 4.62 -25.30 14.23
CA PRO A 89 3.29 -25.21 14.80
C PRO A 89 2.95 -23.74 14.98
N PRO A 90 1.75 -23.28 14.55
CA PRO A 90 1.39 -21.88 14.63
C PRO A 90 1.67 -21.44 16.05
N ALA A 91 2.53 -20.43 16.20
CA ALA A 91 2.89 -19.97 17.53
C ALA A 91 1.58 -19.54 18.21
N ASP A 92 1.29 -20.10 19.38
CA ASP A 92 0.07 -19.80 20.14
C ASP A 92 0.12 -18.37 20.68
N PHE A 93 -0.09 -17.39 19.79
CA PHE A 93 -0.18 -15.99 20.13
C PHE A 93 -1.64 -15.52 20.19
N LYS A 94 -1.88 -14.47 20.95
CA LYS A 94 -3.16 -13.77 21.01
C LYS A 94 -2.92 -12.29 20.77
N LEU A 95 -3.48 -11.73 19.71
CA LEU A 95 -3.40 -10.31 19.42
C LEU A 95 -4.60 -9.59 20.03
N VAL A 96 -4.34 -8.61 20.90
CA VAL A 96 -5.39 -7.82 21.54
C VAL A 96 -5.63 -6.55 20.72
N ILE A 97 -6.86 -6.37 20.22
CA ILE A 97 -7.26 -5.22 19.40
C ILE A 97 -8.33 -4.43 20.14
N SER A 98 -8.06 -3.16 20.41
CA SER A 98 -9.03 -2.24 21.03
C SER A 98 -9.73 -1.43 19.94
N VAL A 99 -11.05 -1.48 19.89
CA VAL A 99 -11.85 -0.67 18.94
C VAL A 99 -12.47 0.51 19.67
N SER A 100 -12.38 1.70 19.09
CA SER A 100 -12.96 2.93 19.64
C SER A 100 -14.47 2.79 19.76
N GLY A 101 -15.01 3.00 20.97
CA GLY A 101 -16.43 2.85 21.27
C GLY A 101 -16.87 1.43 21.64
N ALA A 102 -15.98 0.43 21.58
CA ALA A 102 -16.27 -0.92 22.07
C ALA A 102 -15.95 -1.03 23.57
N SER A 103 -16.79 -1.75 24.31
CA SER A 103 -16.65 -1.96 25.76
C SER A 103 -15.55 -2.96 26.12
N ALA A 104 -15.21 -3.86 25.18
CA ALA A 104 -14.23 -4.92 25.37
C ALA A 104 -13.28 -5.01 24.15
N PRO A 105 -12.01 -5.38 24.36
CA PRO A 105 -11.09 -5.62 23.27
C PRO A 105 -11.42 -6.94 22.55
N ILE A 106 -11.13 -6.98 21.24
CA ILE A 106 -11.18 -8.19 20.42
C ILE A 106 -9.88 -8.96 20.65
N ILE A 107 -9.97 -10.27 20.87
CA ILE A 107 -8.80 -11.15 21.00
C ILE A 107 -8.74 -12.00 19.74
N ALA A 108 -7.73 -11.77 18.91
CA ALA A 108 -7.49 -12.52 17.69
C ALA A 108 -6.50 -13.66 17.93
N LEU A 109 -6.81 -14.84 17.41
CA LEU A 109 -5.93 -16.00 17.32
C LEU A 109 -5.17 -16.00 15.98
N PRO A 110 -4.16 -16.88 15.82
CA PRO A 110 -3.47 -17.03 14.54
C PRO A 110 -4.46 -17.42 13.44
N ASP A 111 -4.34 -16.77 12.29
CA ASP A 111 -5.17 -16.93 11.09
C ASP A 111 -6.65 -16.52 11.24
N ASP A 112 -7.04 -15.90 12.36
CA ASP A 112 -8.38 -15.34 12.54
C ASP A 112 -8.66 -14.21 11.53
N GLU A 113 -9.91 -14.17 11.08
CA GLU A 113 -10.48 -13.06 10.31
C GLU A 113 -11.39 -12.22 11.20
N ILE A 114 -11.08 -10.93 11.32
CA ILE A 114 -11.85 -9.98 12.12
C ILE A 114 -12.51 -8.97 11.19
N GLU A 115 -13.83 -8.88 11.28
CA GLU A 115 -14.60 -7.86 10.57
C GLU A 115 -14.68 -6.56 11.38
N LEU A 116 -14.34 -5.43 10.74
CA LEU A 116 -14.40 -4.08 11.30
C LEU A 116 -15.12 -3.13 10.34
N SER A 117 -15.91 -2.20 10.89
CA SER A 117 -16.46 -1.12 10.07
C SER A 117 -15.36 -0.17 9.58
N LYS A 118 -15.47 0.34 8.35
CA LYS A 118 -14.57 1.40 7.85
C LYS A 118 -14.62 2.70 8.66
N ARG A 119 -15.67 2.89 9.46
CA ARG A 119 -15.90 4.11 10.25
C ARG A 119 -15.21 4.10 11.61
N VAL A 120 -14.73 2.94 12.07
CA VAL A 120 -14.10 2.84 13.39
C VAL A 120 -12.60 3.10 13.34
N THR A 121 -12.08 3.59 14.47
CA THR A 121 -10.65 3.63 14.76
C THR A 121 -10.34 2.48 15.72
N PHE A 122 -9.23 1.80 15.54
CA PHE A 122 -8.78 0.71 16.40
C PHE A 122 -7.29 0.84 16.71
N THR A 123 -6.83 0.09 17.70
CA THR A 123 -5.43 0.07 18.14
C THR A 123 -5.03 -1.36 18.48
N LEU A 124 -3.89 -1.80 17.95
CA LEU A 124 -3.24 -3.03 18.38
C LEU A 124 -2.63 -2.77 19.75
N LYS A 125 -3.07 -3.48 20.80
CA LYS A 125 -2.68 -3.21 22.19
C LYS A 125 -1.43 -3.98 22.59
N GLU A 126 -1.44 -5.29 22.36
CA GLU A 126 -0.37 -6.19 22.78
C GLU A 126 -0.52 -7.55 22.12
N ILE A 127 0.58 -8.31 22.12
CA ILE A 127 0.61 -9.72 21.73
C ILE A 127 0.86 -10.54 23.00
N ARG A 128 -0.01 -11.49 23.31
CA ARG A 128 0.10 -12.41 24.45
C ARG A 128 0.41 -13.82 23.96
N GLY A 129 0.86 -14.70 24.86
CA GLY A 129 1.06 -16.13 24.57
C GLY A 129 2.44 -16.49 24.00
N LEU A 130 3.21 -15.50 23.54
CA LEU A 130 4.60 -15.67 23.13
C LEU A 130 5.57 -15.48 24.31
N PRO A 131 6.74 -16.12 24.28
CA PRO A 131 7.83 -15.80 25.21
C PRO A 131 8.16 -14.30 25.16
N PRO A 132 8.42 -13.65 26.31
CA PRO A 132 8.76 -12.23 26.33
C PRO A 132 10.06 -11.99 25.58
N ASP A 133 9.96 -11.34 24.41
CA ASP A 133 11.07 -10.95 23.57
C ASP A 133 10.86 -9.50 23.10
N PRO A 134 11.83 -8.59 23.33
CA PRO A 134 11.72 -7.17 22.98
C PRO A 134 11.63 -6.90 21.47
N THR A 135 11.91 -7.90 20.64
CA THR A 135 11.83 -7.81 19.17
C THR A 135 10.47 -8.23 18.61
N THR A 136 9.57 -8.71 19.47
CA THR A 136 8.20 -9.10 19.10
C THR A 136 7.40 -7.87 18.70
N ARG A 137 6.87 -7.86 17.48
CA ARG A 137 6.12 -6.72 16.92
C ARG A 137 4.96 -7.15 16.06
N ALA A 138 3.91 -6.33 16.05
CA ALA A 138 2.79 -6.45 15.11
C ALA A 138 2.95 -5.39 14.01
N ASN A 139 2.74 -5.81 12.75
CA ASN A 139 2.83 -4.95 11.58
C ASN A 139 1.60 -5.14 10.69
N LEU A 140 0.76 -4.12 10.58
CA LEU A 140 -0.38 -4.06 9.67
C LEU A 140 0.11 -3.67 8.27
N VAL A 141 0.02 -4.61 7.34
CA VAL A 141 0.47 -4.40 5.95
C VAL A 141 -0.33 -3.26 5.31
N GLY A 142 0.38 -2.20 4.93
CA GLY A 142 -0.19 -1.01 4.32
C GLY A 142 -0.44 0.14 5.29
N PHE A 143 -0.27 -0.04 6.58
CA PHE A 143 -0.22 1.06 7.53
C PHE A 143 1.23 1.49 7.75
N VAL A 144 1.44 2.80 7.88
CA VAL A 144 2.72 3.37 8.30
C VAL A 144 2.36 4.49 9.29
N PRO A 145 2.87 4.43 10.53
CA PRO A 145 2.78 5.55 11.46
C PRO A 145 3.36 6.83 10.85
N ARG A 146 3.19 7.97 11.52
CA ARG A 146 3.88 9.19 11.04
C ARG A 146 5.39 8.91 10.93
N PRO A 147 6.10 9.48 9.93
CA PRO A 147 7.52 9.19 9.72
C PRO A 147 8.40 9.40 10.97
N SER A 148 8.02 10.34 11.84
CA SER A 148 8.68 10.59 13.14
C SER A 148 8.54 9.45 14.15
N ASP A 149 7.50 8.62 13.97
CA ASP A 149 7.08 7.61 14.94
C ASP A 149 7.19 6.20 14.34
N ASN A 150 7.81 6.03 13.16
CA ASN A 150 7.92 4.74 12.51
C ASN A 150 8.97 3.86 13.22
N THR A 151 8.52 3.16 14.25
CA THR A 151 9.34 2.25 15.07
C THR A 151 9.40 0.83 14.49
N GLY A 152 8.79 0.59 13.32
CA GLY A 152 8.67 -0.75 12.73
C GLY A 152 7.64 -1.65 13.43
N GLN A 153 6.91 -1.13 14.42
CA GLN A 153 5.77 -1.77 15.07
C GLN A 153 4.54 -0.86 15.01
N ASP A 154 3.36 -1.48 14.94
CA ASP A 154 2.08 -0.76 14.88
C ASP A 154 1.29 -0.86 16.20
N ILE A 155 1.87 -1.47 17.23
CA ILE A 155 1.29 -1.52 18.57
C ILE A 155 1.22 -0.12 19.18
N GLY A 156 0.07 0.22 19.75
CA GLY A 156 -0.18 1.51 20.41
C GLY A 156 -0.65 2.63 19.49
N TYR A 157 -0.59 2.47 18.17
CA TYR A 157 -1.02 3.50 17.23
C TYR A 157 -2.54 3.47 16.97
N PRO A 158 -3.20 4.64 16.87
CA PRO A 158 -4.58 4.71 16.39
C PRO A 158 -4.64 4.55 14.87
N ILE A 159 -5.28 3.48 14.43
CA ILE A 159 -5.42 3.07 13.03
C ILE A 159 -6.88 3.25 12.62
N SER A 160 -7.09 3.90 11.48
CA SER A 160 -8.39 3.98 10.83
C SER A 160 -8.26 3.56 9.36
N PHE A 161 -9.33 3.08 8.76
CA PHE A 161 -9.32 2.57 7.40
C PHE A 161 -8.71 3.55 6.38
N GLY A 162 -9.04 4.85 6.51
CA GLY A 162 -8.51 5.90 5.63
C GLY A 162 -6.99 6.13 5.73
N ARG A 163 -6.33 5.67 6.80
CA ARG A 163 -4.87 5.77 6.98
C ARG A 163 -4.11 4.56 6.44
N ILE A 164 -4.82 3.51 6.02
CA ILE A 164 -4.22 2.31 5.45
C ILE A 164 -4.09 2.49 3.94
N GLN A 165 -2.92 2.16 3.40
CA GLN A 165 -2.64 2.18 1.97
C GLN A 165 -3.48 1.11 1.26
N GLN A 166 -4.55 1.57 0.65
CA GLN A 166 -5.58 0.76 -0.01
C GLN A 166 -5.08 -0.17 -1.13
N ARG A 167 -3.91 0.15 -1.71
CA ARG A 167 -3.20 -0.66 -2.71
C ARG A 167 -2.50 -1.90 -2.13
N LYS A 168 -2.36 -1.95 -0.80
CA LYS A 168 -1.76 -3.06 -0.05
C LYS A 168 -2.80 -4.02 0.53
N ALA A 169 -4.07 -3.81 0.19
CA ALA A 169 -5.12 -4.78 0.47
C ALA A 169 -4.78 -6.10 -0.22
N MET A 170 -5.13 -7.21 0.44
CA MET A 170 -4.90 -8.55 -0.10
C MET A 170 -5.71 -8.76 -1.37
N THR A 171 -5.07 -9.40 -2.34
CA THR A 171 -5.72 -9.85 -3.56
C THR A 171 -6.56 -11.11 -3.31
N ALA A 172 -7.50 -11.40 -4.21
CA ALA A 172 -8.30 -12.62 -4.15
C ALA A 172 -7.43 -13.90 -4.07
N ASP A 173 -6.32 -13.94 -4.80
CA ASP A 173 -5.44 -15.10 -4.79
C ASP A 173 -4.66 -15.23 -3.49
N GLU A 174 -4.26 -14.11 -2.87
CA GLU A 174 -3.63 -14.12 -1.53
C GLU A 174 -4.63 -14.58 -0.46
N CYS A 175 -5.86 -14.07 -0.49
CA CYS A 175 -6.92 -14.53 0.42
C CYS A 175 -7.15 -16.05 0.31
N ARG A 176 -7.27 -16.60 -0.91
CA ARG A 176 -7.42 -18.05 -1.14
C ARG A 176 -6.26 -18.87 -0.59
N ARG A 177 -5.02 -18.38 -0.72
CA ARG A 177 -3.83 -19.07 -0.18
C ARG A 177 -3.85 -19.16 1.33
N HIS A 178 -4.48 -18.19 1.99
CA HIS A 178 -4.65 -18.15 3.44
C HIS A 178 -5.97 -18.77 3.91
N GLY A 179 -6.73 -19.43 3.03
CA GLY A 179 -8.01 -20.06 3.39
C GLY A 179 -9.16 -19.09 3.64
N ILE A 180 -8.99 -17.81 3.32
CA ILE A 180 -10.02 -16.78 3.46
C ILE A 180 -11.01 -16.92 2.31
N ASP A 181 -12.30 -17.04 2.65
CA ASP A 181 -13.34 -17.22 1.66
C ASP A 181 -13.64 -15.92 0.91
N VAL A 182 -13.06 -15.82 -0.28
CA VAL A 182 -13.19 -14.66 -1.17
C VAL A 182 -14.62 -14.49 -1.70
N SER A 183 -15.45 -15.53 -1.66
CA SER A 183 -16.86 -15.41 -2.07
C SER A 183 -17.66 -14.51 -1.13
N HIS A 184 -17.21 -14.34 0.11
CA HIS A 184 -17.79 -13.44 1.10
C HIS A 184 -17.24 -12.00 1.05
N ILE A 185 -16.29 -11.70 0.14
CA ILE A 185 -15.76 -10.34 -0.03
C ILE A 185 -16.60 -9.61 -1.08
N LYS A 186 -17.49 -8.73 -0.61
CA LYS A 186 -18.36 -7.94 -1.49
C LYS A 186 -17.59 -6.82 -2.20
N PRO A 187 -18.12 -6.28 -3.32
CA PRO A 187 -17.53 -5.11 -3.97
C PRO A 187 -17.37 -3.94 -2.98
N GLY A 188 -16.14 -3.52 -2.74
CA GLY A 188 -15.81 -2.44 -1.82
C GLY A 188 -15.30 -2.89 -0.45
N GLU A 189 -15.45 -4.16 -0.09
CA GLU A 189 -14.80 -4.73 1.10
C GLU A 189 -13.32 -4.98 0.83
N LYS A 190 -12.50 -4.85 1.88
CA LYS A 190 -11.05 -5.03 1.75
C LYS A 190 -10.47 -5.74 2.94
N VAL A 191 -9.60 -6.69 2.64
CA VAL A 191 -8.90 -7.50 3.65
C VAL A 191 -7.45 -7.02 3.73
N PHE A 192 -6.96 -6.85 4.94
CA PHE A 192 -5.57 -6.53 5.23
C PHE A 192 -4.98 -7.57 6.17
N LYS A 193 -3.67 -7.75 6.09
CA LYS A 193 -2.92 -8.70 6.91
C LYS A 193 -2.17 -7.97 8.01
N ILE A 194 -2.30 -8.46 9.24
CA ILE A 194 -1.41 -8.13 10.35
C ILE A 194 -0.39 -9.25 10.45
N GLU A 195 0.89 -8.89 10.41
CA GLU A 195 2.01 -9.81 10.59
C GLU A 195 2.52 -9.72 12.02
N ILE A 196 2.56 -10.86 12.71
CA ILE A 196 3.26 -10.99 13.97
C ILE A 196 4.69 -11.44 13.66
N LYS A 197 5.67 -10.64 14.05
CA LYS A 197 7.09 -10.89 13.78
C LYS A 197 7.87 -10.94 15.09
N GLN A 198 8.88 -11.79 15.12
CA GLN A 198 9.91 -11.79 16.15
C GLN A 198 11.25 -11.81 15.42
N LYS A 199 12.12 -10.82 15.70
CA LYS A 199 13.32 -10.53 14.89
C LYS A 199 12.96 -10.36 13.40
N ASP A 200 13.42 -11.23 12.52
CA ASP A 200 13.14 -11.21 11.08
C ASP A 200 12.14 -12.30 10.66
N ASP A 201 11.75 -13.17 11.60
CA ASP A 201 10.84 -14.27 11.35
C ASP A 201 9.38 -13.83 11.54
N VAL A 202 8.54 -14.28 10.62
CA VAL A 202 7.09 -14.13 10.70
C VAL A 202 6.55 -15.32 11.49
N LEU A 203 6.01 -15.05 12.67
CA LEU A 203 5.43 -16.07 13.55
C LEU A 203 4.00 -16.44 13.17
N GLY A 204 3.29 -15.52 12.53
CA GLY A 204 1.96 -15.78 11.98
C GLY A 204 1.21 -14.52 11.58
N HIS A 205 -0.07 -14.71 11.28
CA HIS A 205 -0.91 -13.69 10.68
C HIS A 205 -2.26 -13.56 11.38
N VAL A 206 -2.86 -12.37 11.28
CA VAL A 206 -4.26 -12.10 11.60
C VAL A 206 -4.83 -11.27 10.46
N PHE A 207 -6.08 -11.51 10.06
CA PHE A 207 -6.71 -10.84 8.94
C PHE A 207 -7.76 -9.84 9.42
N LEU A 208 -7.73 -8.63 8.87
CA LEU A 208 -8.72 -7.58 9.11
C LEU A 208 -9.53 -7.35 7.85
N LYS A 209 -10.83 -7.68 7.89
CA LYS A 209 -11.78 -7.38 6.82
C LYS A 209 -12.55 -6.12 7.16
N PHE A 210 -12.50 -5.13 6.28
CA PHE A 210 -13.25 -3.89 6.44
C PHE A 210 -14.55 -3.92 5.65
N VAL A 211 -15.66 -3.78 6.38
CA VAL A 211 -17.05 -3.75 5.88
C VAL A 211 -17.65 -2.35 6.03
N ASP A 212 -18.64 -2.01 5.20
CA ASP A 212 -19.36 -0.73 5.23
C ASP A 212 -20.58 -0.74 6.16
#